data_AF-A0A1Y5GXB6-F1
#
_entry.id   AF-A0A1Y5GXB6-F1
#
_cell.length_a   1.000
_cell.length_b   1.000
_cell.length_c   1.000
_cell.angle_alpha   90.00
_cell.angle_beta   90.00
_cell.angle_gamma   90.00
#
_symmetry.space_group_name_H-M   'P 1'
#
loop_
_entity.id
_entity.type
_entity.pdbx_description
1 polymer ?
#
loop_
_entity_poly.entity_id
_entity_poly.type
_entity_poly.pdbx_seq_one_letter_code
_entity_poly.pdbx_strand_id
1 'polypeptide(L)' 'ADKLVRRIAYAEVPPRVEYQQTELAKKLNPVLDLLCRWGGDLRDAKLADL' A
#
# COMPACT_ATOMS: atom_id res chain seq x y z
N ALA A 1 -1.04 -10.94 14.61
CA ALA A 1 -1.17 -9.82 13.66
C ALA A 1 0.19 -9.56 13.03
N ASP A 2 0.25 -9.44 11.70
CA ASP A 2 1.47 -9.65 10.89
C ASP A 2 2.49 -8.49 10.90
N LYS A 3 2.39 -7.58 11.88
CA LYS A 3 3.30 -6.44 12.09
C LYS A 3 3.44 -5.50 10.89
N LEU A 4 2.53 -5.50 9.93
CA LEU A 4 2.57 -4.62 8.75
C LEU A 4 1.87 -3.28 8.96
N VAL A 5 0.81 -3.26 9.77
CA VAL A 5 0.02 -2.05 10.05
C VAL A 5 0.15 -1.66 11.52
N ARG A 6 0.55 -0.43 11.77
CA ARG A 6 0.51 0.20 13.09
C ARG A 6 -0.82 0.93 13.25
N ARG A 7 -1.55 0.61 14.32
CA ARG A 7 -2.78 1.28 14.72
C ARG A 7 -2.51 2.25 15.86
N ILE A 8 -2.98 3.48 15.76
CA ILE A 8 -2.86 4.52 16.78
C ILE A 8 -4.27 5.00 17.12
N ALA A 9 -4.66 4.92 18.39
CA ALA A 9 -5.93 5.47 18.86
C ALA A 9 -5.65 6.77 19.63
N TYR A 10 -6.35 7.84 19.26
CA TYR A 10 -6.25 9.15 19.90
C TYR A 10 -7.49 9.36 20.76
N ALA A 11 -7.27 9.55 22.07
CA ALA A 11 -8.32 9.85 23.04
C ALA A 11 -8.65 11.35 23.03
N GLU A 12 -8.97 11.89 21.85
CA GLU A 12 -9.41 13.28 21.68
C GLU A 12 -10.93 13.34 21.44
N VAL A 13 -11.51 14.53 21.43
CA VAL A 13 -12.91 14.75 21.02
C VAL A 13 -12.91 15.57 19.73
N PRO A 14 -13.46 15.05 18.62
CA PRO A 14 -14.02 13.70 18.44
C PRO A 14 -12.92 12.61 18.41
N PRO A 15 -13.19 11.38 18.91
CA PRO A 15 -12.18 10.33 18.94
C PRO A 15 -11.78 9.90 17.52
N ARG A 16 -10.48 9.67 17.33
CA ARG A 16 -9.86 9.29 16.05
C ARG A 16 -9.00 8.05 16.19
N VAL A 17 -8.94 7.26 15.11
CA VAL A 17 -7.98 6.16 14.95
C VAL A 17 -7.25 6.33 13.63
N GLU A 18 -5.93 6.18 13.66
CA GLU A 18 -5.09 6.20 12.47
C GLU A 18 -4.40 4.86 12.24
N TYR A 19 -4.17 4.55 10.97
CA TYR A 19 -3.44 3.38 10.51
C TYR A 19 -2.27 3.82 9.66
N GLN A 20 -1.10 3.24 9.93
CA GLN A 20 0.15 3.57 9.24
C GLN A 20 0.90 2.29 8.88
N GLN A 21 1.70 2.34 7.81
CA GLN A 21 2.65 1.27 7.51
C GLN A 21 3.73 1.20 8.60
N THR A 22 4.10 -0.01 9.03
CA THR A 22 5.31 -0.19 9.83
C THR A 22 6.57 -0.13 8.97
N GLU A 23 7.74 -0.01 9.59
CA GLU A 23 9.02 -0.13 8.88
C GLU A 23 9.18 -1.48 8.16
N LEU A 24 8.57 -2.54 8.68
CA LEU A 24 8.55 -3.83 8.00
C LEU A 24 7.69 -3.78 6.73
N ALA A 25 6.50 -3.17 6.79
CA ALA A 25 5.64 -3.02 5.62
C ALA A 25 6.24 -2.10 4.56
N LYS A 26 6.95 -1.03 4.95
CA LYS A 26 7.62 -0.15 4.00
C LYS A 26 8.64 -0.88 3.13
N LYS A 27 9.29 -1.94 3.65
CA LYS A 27 10.21 -2.79 2.87
C LYS A 27 9.51 -3.57 1.75
N LEU A 28 8.18 -3.72 1.79
CA LEU A 28 7.39 -4.34 0.72
C LEU A 28 7.08 -3.38 -0.43
N ASN A 29 7.13 -2.06 -0.20
CA ASN A 29 6.77 -1.07 -1.22
C ASN A 29 7.49 -1.28 -2.56
N PRO A 30 8.82 -1.54 -2.62
CA PRO A 30 9.50 -1.77 -3.90
C PRO A 30 8.95 -2.96 -4.69
N VAL A 31 8.51 -4.02 -4.01
CA VAL A 31 7.92 -5.21 -4.66
C VAL A 31 6.51 -4.88 -5.17
N LEU A 32 5.72 -4.16 -4.38
CA LEU A 32 4.40 -3.70 -4.79
C LEU A 32 4.49 -2.74 -5.98
N ASP A 33 5.47 -1.82 -5.98
CA ASP A 33 5.73 -0.90 -7.08
C ASP A 33 6.11 -1.65 -8.36
N LEU A 34 6.92 -2.70 -8.27
CA LEU A 34 7.27 -3.54 -9.41
C LEU A 34 6.03 -4.23 -9.99
N LEU A 35 5.16 -4.78 -9.14
CA LEU A 35 3.91 -5.41 -9.57
C LEU A 35 2.97 -4.40 -10.24
N CYS A 36 2.87 -3.18 -9.71
CA CYS A 36 2.10 -2.09 -10.31
C CYS A 36 2.62 -1.71 -11.69
N ARG A 37 3.95 -1.60 -11.85
CA ARG A 37 4.58 -1.29 -13.15
C ARG A 37 4.29 -2.37 -14.17
N TRP A 38 4.54 -3.63 -13.81
CA TRP A 38 4.23 -4.77 -14.68
C TRP A 38 2.75 -4.80 -15.09
N GLY A 39 1.84 -4.53 -14.15
CA GLY A 39 0.41 -4.45 -14.46
C GLY A 39 0.06 -3.29 -15.40
N GLY A 40 0.78 -2.17 -15.29
CA GLY A 40 0.69 -1.04 -16.22
C GLY A 40 1.13 -1.43 -17.63
N ASP A 41 2.33 -2.01 -17.76
CA ASP A 41 2.88 -2.44 -19.04
C ASP A 41 1.95 -3.45 -19.74
N LEU A 42 1.39 -4.40 -18.98
CA LEU A 42 0.42 -5.38 -19.49
C LEU A 42 -0.85 -4.71 -20.02
N ARG A 43 -1.39 -3.74 -19.27
CA ARG A 43 -2.59 -2.99 -19.70
C ARG A 43 -2.30 -2.21 -20.97
N ASP A 44 -1.15 -1.55 -21.04
CA ASP A 44 -0.80 -0.68 -22.16
C ASP A 44 -0.51 -1.50 -23.43
N ALA A 45 0.16 -2.66 -23.30
CA ALA A 45 0.31 -3.62 -24.40
C ALA A 45 -1.05 -4.09 -24.93
N LYS A 46 -1.98 -4.46 -24.04
CA LYS A 46 -3.33 -4.88 -24.43
C LYS A 46 -4.12 -3.77 -25.14
N LEU A 47 -3.88 -2.51 -24.82
CA LEU A 47 -4.51 -1.37 -25.50
C LEU A 47 -3.90 -1.09 -26.87
N ALA A 48 -2.63 -1.40 -27.08
CA ALA A 48 -1.95 -1.25 -28.38
C ALA A 48 -2.33 -2.35 -29.39
N ASP A 49 -2.82 -3.49 -28.91
CA ASP A 49 -3.32 -4.61 -29.73
C ASP A 49 -4.78 -4.42 -30.22
N LEU A 50 -5.42 -3.29 -29.90
CA LEU A 50 -6.80 -2.90 -30.29
C LEU A 50 -6.81 -1.78 -31.33
#